data_AF-A0A6N7I6B4-F1
#
_entry.id   AF-A0A6N7I6B4-F1
#
_cell.length_a   1.000
_cell.length_b   1.000
_cell.length_c   1.000
_cell.angle_alpha   90.00
_cell.angle_beta   90.00
_cell.angle_gamma   90.00
#
_symmetry.space_group_name_H-M   'P 1'
#
loop_
_entity.id
_entity.type
_entity.pdbx_description
1 polymer ?
#
loop_
_entity_poly.entity_id
_entity_poly.type
_entity_poly.pdbx_seq_one_letter_code
_entity_poly.pdbx_strand_id
1 'polypeptide(L)' 'MWTAGVTYLALVALLAWQALRGQSVIAPDAHTVGAFGGLALAAAAAAAAVLLHARRPPHRRDLAEIQILRS' A
#
# COMPACT_ATOMS: atom_id res chain seq x y z
N MET A 1 9.82 -2.46 1.03
CA MET A 1 10.49 -1.21 0.61
C MET A 1 9.80 -0.59 -0.60
N TRP A 2 9.50 -1.36 -1.66
CA TRP A 2 8.84 -0.91 -2.88
C TRP A 2 7.44 -0.30 -2.73
N THR A 3 6.64 -0.78 -1.76
CA THR A 3 5.28 -0.28 -1.52
C THR A 3 5.23 1.21 -1.21
N ALA A 4 6.11 1.70 -0.35
CA ALA A 4 6.18 3.13 -0.04
C ALA A 4 6.54 3.97 -1.27
N GLY A 5 7.48 3.48 -2.09
CA GLY A 5 7.89 4.15 -3.32
C GLY A 5 6.76 4.23 -4.35
N VAL A 6 6.01 3.14 -4.55
CA VAL A 6 4.86 3.11 -5.48
C VAL A 6 3.75 4.06 -5.02
N THR A 7 3.42 4.06 -3.73
CA THR A 7 2.41 4.98 -3.17
C THR A 7 2.83 6.44 -3.32
N TYR A 8 4.10 6.75 -3.04
CA TYR A 8 4.63 8.10 -3.19
C TYR A 8 4.64 8.56 -4.65
N LEU A 9 5.06 7.70 -5.58
CA LEU A 9 5.05 8.01 -7.02
C LEU A 9 3.64 8.31 -7.52
N ALA A 10 2.66 7.52 -7.10
CA ALA A 10 1.27 7.71 -7.48
C ALA A 10 0.68 9.02 -6.90
N LEU A 11 1.06 9.39 -5.67
CA LEU A 11 0.69 10.69 -5.09
C LEU A 11 1.29 11.86 -5.89
N VAL A 12 2.58 11.79 -6.22
CA VAL A 12 3.26 12.84 -7.00
C VAL A 12 2.66 12.96 -8.40
N ALA A 13 2.36 11.85 -9.07
CA ALA A 13 1.70 11.85 -10.38
C ALA A 13 0.32 12.50 -10.32
N LEU A 14 -0.45 12.25 -9.26
CA LEU A 14 -1.75 12.88 -9.05
C LEU A 14 -1.62 14.40 -8.88
N LEU A 15 -0.67 14.87 -8.06
CA LEU A 15 -0.41 16.29 -7.85
C LEU A 15 0.08 16.99 -9.13
N ALA A 16 0.94 16.33 -9.91
CA ALA A 16 1.40 16.85 -11.19
C ALA A 16 0.23 16.99 -12.19
N TRP A 17 -0.67 16.00 -12.23
CA TRP A 17 -1.87 16.07 -13.05
C TRP A 17 -2.81 17.21 -12.63
N GLN A 18 -2.97 17.45 -11.33
CA GLN A 18 -3.74 18.60 -10.82
C GLN A 18 -3.14 19.94 -11.30
N ALA A 19 -1.81 20.08 -11.24
CA ALA A 19 -1.12 21.28 -11.69
C ALA A 19 -1.27 21.52 -13.20
N LEU A 20 -1.16 20.47 -14.01
CA LEU A 20 -1.38 20.51 -15.48
C LEU A 20 -2.80 20.94 -15.87
N ARG A 21 -3.80 20.69 -15.01
CA ARG A 21 -5.19 21.09 -15.22
C ARG A 21 -5.51 22.50 -14.74
N GLY A 22 -4.55 23.20 -14.11
CA GLY A 22 -4.76 24.53 -13.53
C GLY A 22 -5.72 24.55 -12.35
N GLN A 23 -6.01 23.40 -11.73
CA GLN A 23 -6.95 23.27 -10.62
C GLN A 23 -6.22 23.47 -9.29
N SER A 24 -6.71 24.42 -8.48
CA SER A 24 -6.13 24.75 -7.18
C SER A 24 -6.37 23.63 -6.17
N VAL A 25 -5.34 23.30 -5.39
CA VAL A 25 -5.42 22.39 -4.22
C VAL A 25 -6.43 22.90 -3.17
N ILE A 26 -6.75 24.20 -3.19
CA ILE A 26 -7.58 24.88 -2.19
C ILE A 26 -9.09 24.77 -2.51
N ALA A 27 -9.47 24.51 -3.77
CA ALA A 27 -10.85 24.30 -4.18
C ALA A 27 -10.94 23.03 -5.07
N PRO A 28 -10.88 21.83 -4.46
CA PRO A 28 -10.82 20.58 -5.19
C PRO A 28 -12.15 20.27 -5.89
N ASP A 29 -12.04 19.85 -7.14
CA ASP A 29 -13.16 19.33 -7.94
C ASP A 29 -13.50 17.88 -7.52
N ALA A 30 -14.74 17.44 -7.73
CA ALA A 30 -15.25 16.15 -7.24
C ALA A 30 -14.43 14.95 -7.76
N HIS A 31 -13.87 15.08 -8.96
CA HIS A 31 -12.98 14.08 -9.56
C HIS A 31 -11.66 13.92 -8.80
N THR A 32 -11.09 15.01 -8.27
CA THR A 32 -9.84 14.98 -7.49
C THR A 32 -10.04 14.29 -6.15
N VAL A 33 -11.19 14.54 -5.50
CA VAL A 33 -11.58 13.85 -4.26
C VAL A 33 -11.76 12.36 -4.50
N GLY A 34 -12.41 11.98 -5.60
CA GLY A 34 -12.56 10.58 -6.00
C GLY A 34 -11.20 9.89 -6.25
N ALA A 35 -10.30 10.55 -6.98
CA ALA A 35 -8.97 10.01 -7.26
C ALA A 35 -8.10 9.90 -6.01
N PHE A 36 -8.13 10.91 -5.13
CA PHE A 36 -7.42 10.87 -3.85
C PHE A 36 -7.97 9.76 -2.93
N GLY A 37 -9.30 9.64 -2.85
CA GLY A 37 -9.96 8.57 -2.10
C GLY A 37 -9.59 7.18 -2.64
N GLY A 38 -9.58 7.00 -3.97
CA GLY A 38 -9.13 5.77 -4.61
C GLY A 38 -7.67 5.44 -4.30
N LEU A 39 -6.78 6.43 -4.33
CA LEU A 39 -5.38 6.26 -3.98
C LEU A 39 -5.21 5.86 -2.50
N ALA A 40 -5.94 6.52 -1.60
CA ALA A 40 -5.92 6.21 -0.17
C ALA A 40 -6.41 4.79 0.12
N LEU A 41 -7.49 4.35 -0.54
CA LEU A 41 -8.00 2.98 -0.42
C LEU A 41 -7.00 1.95 -0.95
N ALA A 42 -6.38 2.20 -2.11
CA ALA A 42 -5.36 1.31 -2.67
C ALA A 42 -4.14 1.18 -1.74
N ALA A 43 -3.69 2.30 -1.15
CA ALA A 43 -2.59 2.30 -0.20
C ALA A 43 -2.95 1.52 1.09
N ALA A 44 -4.15 1.72 1.62
CA ALA A 44 -4.64 1.00 2.79
C ALA A 44 -4.75 -0.51 2.52
N ALA A 45 -5.26 -0.91 1.35
CA ALA A 45 -5.35 -2.31 0.94
C ALA A 45 -3.97 -2.96 0.82
N ALA A 46 -2.99 -2.27 0.22
CA ALA A 46 -1.62 -2.76 0.13
C ALA A 46 -0.96 -2.93 1.51
N ALA A 47 -1.15 -1.95 2.41
CA ALA A 47 -0.64 -2.03 3.78
C ALA A 47 -1.27 -3.21 4.54
N ALA A 48 -2.59 -3.41 4.42
CA ALA A 48 -3.29 -4.54 5.01
C ALA A 48 -2.78 -5.89 4.46
N ALA A 49 -2.59 -6.00 3.15
CA ALA A 49 -2.05 -7.20 2.52
C ALA A 49 -0.65 -7.55 3.03
N VAL A 50 0.23 -6.56 3.18
CA VAL A 50 1.58 -6.75 3.76
C VAL A 50 1.48 -7.23 5.21
N LEU A 51 0.63 -6.60 6.02
CA LEU A 51 0.47 -6.97 7.43
C LEU A 51 -0.11 -8.39 7.59
N LEU A 52 -1.10 -8.75 6.78
CA LEU A 52 -1.67 -10.10 6.76
C LEU A 52 -0.66 -11.15 6.29
N HIS A 53 0.19 -10.81 5.32
CA HIS A 53 1.25 -11.70 4.86
C HIS A 53 2.32 -11.91 5.95
N ALA A 54 2.71 -10.84 6.66
CA ALA A 54 3.66 -10.91 7.77
C ALA A 54 3.13 -11.73 8.96
N ARG A 55 1.81 -11.83 9.13
CA ARG A 55 1.18 -12.65 10.17
C ARG A 55 1.02 -14.12 9.81
N ARG A 56 1.44 -14.57 8.62
CA ARG A 56 1.40 -16.00 8.29
C ARG A 56 2.35 -16.75 9.22
N PRO A 57 1.86 -17.70 10.03
CA PRO A 57 2.72 -18.45 10.94
C PRO A 57 3.77 -19.25 10.15
N PRO A 58 4.96 -19.46 10.73
CA PRO A 58 6.02 -20.23 10.09
C PRO A 58 5.51 -21.62 9.71
N HIS A 59 6.01 -22.11 8.58
CA HIS A 59 5.56 -23.35 7.98
C HIS A 59 5.72 -24.51 8.98
N ARG A 60 4.72 -25.39 9.11
CA ARG A 60 4.72 -26.57 10.01
C ARG A 60 5.94 -27.50 9.82
N ARG A 61 6.71 -27.31 8.75
CA ARG A 61 8.00 -27.95 8.47
C ARG A 61 9.08 -27.58 9.52
N ASP A 62 9.10 -26.35 10.00
CA ASP A 62 10.08 -25.90 11.01
C ASP A 62 9.85 -26.58 12.36
N LEU A 63 8.59 -26.89 12.67
CA LEU A 63 8.22 -27.61 13.90
C LEU A 63 8.60 -29.09 13.83
N ALA A 64 8.58 -29.71 12.64
CA ALA A 64 8.97 -31.09 12.45
C ALA A 64 10.50 -31.28 12.57
N GLU A 65 11.29 -30.33 12.07
CA GLU A 65 12.75 -30.38 12.13
C GLU A 65 13.27 -30.17 13.57
N ILE A 66 12.68 -29.24 14.32
CA ILE A 66 13.00 -29.03 15.75
C ILE A 66 12.66 -30.28 16.59
N GLN A 67 11.65 -31.04 16.17
CA GLN A 67 11.23 -32.25 16.89
C GLN A 67 12.14 -33.44 16.59
N ILE A 68 12.73 -33.53 15.39
CA ILE A 68 13.73 -34.54 15.01
C ILE A 68 15.07 -34.30 15.71
N LEU A 69 15.47 -33.03 15.87
CA LEU A 69 16.71 -32.68 16.59
C LEU A 69 16.62 -32.92 18.11
N ARG A 70 15.43 -33.22 18.64
CA ARG A 70 15.18 -33.44 20.06
C ARG A 70 14.96 -34.92 20.43
N SER A 71 15.05 -35.85 19.48
CA SER A 71 14.97 -37.31 19.68
C SER A 71 16.34 -37.96 19.58
#